data_AF-A0A7S3C3S8-F1
#
_entry.id   AF-A0A7S3C3S8-F1
#
_cell.length_a   1.000
_cell.length_b   1.000
_cell.length_c   1.000
_cell.angle_alpha   90.00
_cell.angle_beta   90.00
_cell.angle_gamma   90.00
#
_symmetry.space_group_name_H-M   'P 1'
#
loop_
_entity.id
_entity.type
_entity.pdbx_description
1 polymer ?
#
loop_
_entity_poly.entity_id
_entity_poly.type
_entity_poly.pdbx_seq_one_letter_code
_entity_poly.pdbx_strand_id
1 'polypeptide(L)'
;AVLREGLAMADGSAPAAVLLRTCVPGHAQAVAEADDAATQAVPWDHCVSSFELPPGFEVLMADVSCGANTPSMVKQVAAWRKEDSTASALWAAYAEASAALQDALAELCALYNNWANGREEWVFALGRCAAAEPGTWAAKGSVGKVMDAVRTHTLRVRELLREISTRSAVPIEPPEQTKLLDATMAQRGVLMAVVPGAGGCDAVLAIALTAPPPGLSTGPDVRQRLAALWGGWSGSDQTPADGLQSRVCELPVRESVGSLGGHNGVLLEGSVSVSALRAGTS
;
A
#
# COMPACT_ATOMS: atom_id res chain seq x y z
N ALA A 1 -29.43 2.46 -6.29
CA ALA A 1 -28.98 3.75 -5.74
C ALA A 1 -28.15 3.59 -4.44
N VAL A 2 -27.33 2.53 -4.31
CA VAL A 2 -26.68 2.17 -3.02
C VAL A 2 -25.13 2.08 -3.12
N LEU A 3 -24.53 2.49 -4.25
CA LEU A 3 -23.07 2.44 -4.46
C LEU A 3 -22.45 3.84 -4.56
N ARG A 4 -22.83 4.77 -3.67
CA ARG A 4 -22.33 6.16 -3.71
C ARG A 4 -21.71 6.71 -2.43
N GLU A 5 -21.61 5.93 -1.37
CA GLU A 5 -20.93 6.37 -0.15
C GLU A 5 -19.63 5.57 -0.01
N GLY A 6 -18.52 6.27 -0.29
CA GLY A 6 -17.17 5.72 -0.27
C GLY A 6 -16.73 5.31 1.13
N LEU A 7 -15.61 4.60 1.17
CA LEU A 7 -14.95 3.95 2.31
C LEU A 7 -14.47 4.87 3.45
N ALA A 8 -15.09 6.03 3.65
CA ALA A 8 -14.97 6.84 4.85
C ALA A 8 -16.31 7.58 5.07
N MET A 9 -16.83 7.55 6.29
CA MET A 9 -17.93 8.43 6.67
C MET A 9 -17.49 9.89 6.50
N ALA A 10 -18.42 10.79 6.18
CA ALA A 10 -18.12 12.21 5.92
C ALA A 10 -17.44 12.94 7.10
N ASP A 11 -17.39 12.31 8.28
CA ASP A 11 -16.74 12.82 9.50
C ASP A 11 -15.32 12.26 9.73
N GLY A 12 -14.80 11.43 8.83
CA GLY A 12 -13.49 10.83 9.02
C GLY A 12 -13.46 9.74 10.10
N SER A 13 -14.59 9.09 10.39
CA SER A 13 -14.58 7.84 11.13
C SER A 13 -14.31 6.66 10.21
N ALA A 14 -13.47 5.71 10.68
CA ALA A 14 -13.32 4.43 10.00
C ALA A 14 -14.70 3.72 9.97
N PRO A 15 -15.14 3.16 8.83
CA PRO A 15 -16.36 2.39 8.80
C PRO A 15 -16.29 1.27 9.84
N ALA A 16 -17.37 1.04 10.57
CA ALA A 16 -17.45 -0.02 11.58
C ALA A 16 -16.92 -1.35 10.99
N ALA A 17 -16.24 -2.19 11.76
CA ALA A 17 -15.68 -3.47 11.26
C ALA A 17 -16.72 -4.37 10.56
N VAL A 18 -18.00 -4.20 10.89
CA VAL A 18 -19.16 -4.80 10.20
C VAL A 18 -19.28 -4.34 8.73
N LEU A 19 -19.01 -3.07 8.43
CA LEU A 19 -19.03 -2.52 7.07
C LEU A 19 -17.86 -3.03 6.23
N LEU A 20 -16.66 -3.18 6.81
CA LEU A 20 -15.53 -3.83 6.11
C LEU A 20 -15.84 -5.29 5.76
N ARG A 21 -16.57 -6.01 6.63
CA ARG A 21 -17.11 -7.35 6.32
C ARG A 21 -18.12 -7.36 5.18
N THR A 22 -18.87 -6.28 4.97
CA THR A 22 -19.82 -6.15 3.83
C THR A 22 -19.16 -5.70 2.53
N CYS A 23 -17.97 -5.09 2.59
CA CYS A 23 -17.18 -4.75 1.40
C CYS A 23 -16.50 -5.96 0.76
N VAL A 24 -16.54 -7.12 1.42
CA VAL A 24 -16.06 -8.40 0.89
C VAL A 24 -17.28 -9.29 0.61
N PRO A 25 -17.61 -9.58 -0.66
CA PRO A 25 -18.65 -10.55 -0.99
C PRO A 25 -18.28 -11.91 -0.39
N GLY A 26 -19.09 -12.43 0.55
CA GLY A 26 -18.88 -13.76 1.15
C GLY A 26 -19.00 -13.85 2.67
N HIS A 27 -19.07 -12.73 3.39
CA HIS A 27 -19.35 -12.74 4.84
C HIS A 27 -20.81 -12.49 5.22
N ALA A 28 -21.68 -12.18 4.25
CA ALA A 28 -23.10 -12.30 4.44
C ALA A 28 -23.45 -13.79 4.46
N GLN A 29 -23.94 -14.29 5.60
CA GLN A 29 -24.86 -15.43 5.58
C GLN A 29 -25.81 -15.24 4.41
N ALA A 30 -25.89 -16.27 3.56
CA ALA A 30 -26.75 -16.35 2.39
C ALA A 30 -27.99 -15.45 2.50
N VAL A 31 -27.92 -14.26 1.93
CA VAL A 31 -29.11 -13.53 1.53
C VAL A 31 -29.38 -14.01 0.12
N ALA A 32 -30.18 -15.09 0.06
CA ALA A 32 -30.80 -15.52 -1.17
C ALA A 32 -31.70 -14.38 -1.66
N GLU A 33 -31.35 -13.75 -2.78
CA GLU A 33 -32.33 -13.08 -3.64
C GLU A 33 -31.81 -13.04 -5.09
N ALA A 34 -32.42 -13.94 -5.86
CA ALA A 34 -32.75 -14.02 -7.28
C ALA A 34 -31.93 -13.29 -8.38
N ASP A 35 -31.73 -14.07 -9.44
CA ASP A 35 -31.63 -13.75 -10.87
C ASP A 35 -30.33 -13.14 -11.43
N ASP A 36 -29.34 -14.00 -11.66
CA ASP A 36 -28.83 -14.22 -13.03
C ASP A 36 -28.17 -15.61 -13.16
N ALA A 37 -28.75 -16.47 -14.02
CA ALA A 37 -28.40 -17.86 -14.15
C ALA A 37 -27.18 -18.07 -15.07
N ALA A 38 -25.96 -17.75 -14.61
CA ALA A 38 -24.72 -18.19 -15.29
C ALA A 38 -23.43 -18.18 -14.46
N THR A 39 -23.43 -17.76 -13.20
CA THR A 39 -22.21 -17.74 -12.38
C THR A 39 -22.45 -18.51 -11.09
N GLN A 40 -22.05 -19.78 -11.04
CA GLN A 40 -21.84 -20.43 -9.74
C GLN A 40 -20.82 -19.57 -8.99
N ALA A 41 -21.30 -18.83 -7.99
CA ALA A 41 -20.45 -18.00 -7.15
C ALA A 41 -19.50 -18.92 -6.39
N VAL A 42 -18.28 -19.07 -6.91
CA VAL A 42 -17.19 -19.70 -6.17
C VAL A 42 -17.06 -18.88 -4.88
N PRO A 43 -17.20 -19.51 -3.69
CA PRO A 43 -17.07 -18.78 -2.44
C PRO A 43 -15.68 -18.15 -2.39
N TRP A 44 -15.63 -16.91 -1.90
CA TRP A 44 -14.37 -16.20 -1.69
C TRP A 44 -13.49 -17.06 -0.77
N ASP A 45 -12.32 -17.44 -1.25
CA ASP A 45 -11.39 -18.35 -0.56
C ASP A 45 -10.47 -17.63 0.43
N HIS A 46 -10.53 -16.30 0.50
CA HIS A 46 -9.74 -15.47 1.40
C HIS A 46 -10.42 -15.27 2.76
N CYS A 47 -9.64 -15.40 3.84
CA CYS A 47 -10.04 -15.08 5.21
C CYS A 47 -9.53 -13.69 5.60
N VAL A 48 -10.42 -12.83 6.13
CA VAL A 48 -10.04 -11.51 6.63
C VAL A 48 -9.65 -11.61 8.10
N SER A 49 -8.41 -11.29 8.42
CA SER A 49 -7.91 -11.14 9.79
C SER A 49 -7.52 -9.69 10.07
N SER A 50 -7.79 -9.22 11.29
CA SER A 50 -7.28 -7.92 11.74
C SER A 50 -5.79 -8.04 12.05
N PHE A 51 -5.01 -7.01 11.73
CA PHE A 51 -3.62 -6.90 12.14
C PHE A 51 -3.28 -5.44 12.43
N GLU A 52 -2.25 -5.25 13.25
CA GLU A 52 -1.71 -3.94 13.60
C GLU A 52 -0.20 -3.98 13.33
N LEU A 53 0.32 -2.95 12.67
CA LEU A 53 1.77 -2.79 12.55
C LEU A 53 2.34 -2.57 13.95
N PRO A 54 3.46 -3.24 14.29
CA PRO A 54 4.14 -2.96 15.55
C PRO A 54 4.51 -1.48 15.70
N PRO A 55 4.63 -0.96 16.94
CA PRO A 55 5.15 0.38 17.16
C PRO A 55 6.52 0.58 16.52
N GLY A 56 6.75 1.77 15.96
CA GLY A 56 7.99 2.08 15.25
C GLY A 56 7.90 1.94 13.73
N PHE A 57 6.71 1.66 13.20
CA PHE A 57 6.38 1.72 11.79
C PHE A 57 5.28 2.76 11.52
N GLU A 58 5.32 3.38 10.35
CA GLU A 58 4.30 4.30 9.86
C GLU A 58 3.92 3.98 8.42
N VAL A 59 2.66 4.23 8.09
CA VAL A 59 2.15 4.19 6.71
C VAL A 59 2.16 5.61 6.15
N LEU A 60 2.77 5.77 4.99
CA LEU A 60 2.85 7.02 4.24
C LEU A 60 2.20 6.77 2.88
N MET A 61 1.40 7.72 2.42
CA MET A 61 0.78 7.66 1.10
C MET A 61 1.04 8.95 0.35
N ALA A 62 1.08 8.88 -0.97
CA ALA A 62 1.12 10.07 -1.81
C ALA A 62 0.26 9.90 -3.06
N ASP A 63 -0.41 10.97 -3.44
CA ASP A 63 -1.15 11.10 -4.69
C ASP A 63 -0.16 11.46 -5.80
N VAL A 64 -0.26 10.74 -6.92
CA VAL A 64 0.48 11.04 -8.14
C VAL A 64 -0.57 11.62 -9.09
N SER A 65 -0.47 12.91 -9.46
CA SER A 65 -1.57 13.66 -10.10
C SER A 65 -1.93 13.24 -11.55
N CYS A 66 -2.22 11.95 -11.81
CA CYS A 66 -2.54 11.41 -13.13
C CYS A 66 -3.95 10.81 -13.22
N GLY A 67 -4.51 10.31 -12.10
CA GLY A 67 -5.82 9.66 -12.06
C GLY A 67 -5.92 8.37 -12.89
N ALA A 68 -6.69 7.41 -12.41
CA ALA A 68 -6.86 6.12 -13.08
C ALA A 68 -8.32 5.84 -13.48
N ASN A 69 -8.52 5.25 -14.66
CA ASN A 69 -9.83 4.71 -15.08
C ASN A 69 -9.98 3.26 -14.59
N THR A 70 -10.18 3.10 -13.29
CA THR A 70 -10.24 1.80 -12.60
C THR A 70 -11.20 0.78 -13.25
N PRO A 71 -12.45 1.12 -13.61
CA PRO A 71 -13.35 0.14 -14.23
C PRO A 71 -12.85 -0.38 -15.57
N SER A 72 -12.18 0.45 -16.36
CA SER A 72 -11.60 0.05 -17.64
C SER A 72 -10.42 -0.89 -17.44
N MET A 73 -9.51 -0.56 -16.51
CA MET A 73 -8.33 -1.35 -16.20
C MET A 73 -8.71 -2.77 -15.73
N VAL A 74 -9.67 -2.88 -14.81
CA VAL A 74 -10.15 -4.18 -14.31
C VAL A 74 -10.73 -5.04 -15.43
N LYS A 75 -11.52 -4.45 -16.34
CA LYS A 75 -12.09 -5.17 -17.49
C LYS A 75 -11.01 -5.70 -18.42
N GLN A 76 -9.96 -4.92 -18.67
CA GLN A 76 -8.84 -5.33 -19.53
C GLN A 76 -8.03 -6.46 -18.91
N VAL A 77 -7.69 -6.38 -17.62
CA VAL A 77 -7.03 -7.50 -16.90
C VAL A 77 -7.91 -8.75 -16.92
N ALA A 78 -9.21 -8.61 -16.71
CA ALA A 78 -10.14 -9.75 -16.74
C ALA A 78 -10.25 -10.40 -18.14
N ALA A 79 -10.19 -9.60 -19.21
CA ALA A 79 -10.14 -10.09 -20.58
C ALA A 79 -8.84 -10.84 -20.85
N TRP A 80 -7.69 -10.22 -20.53
CA TRP A 80 -6.37 -10.85 -20.64
C TRP A 80 -6.31 -12.20 -19.93
N ARG A 81 -6.84 -12.30 -18.71
CA ARG A 81 -6.88 -13.56 -17.93
C ARG A 81 -7.64 -14.70 -18.63
N LYS A 82 -8.61 -14.40 -19.49
CA LYS A 82 -9.38 -15.40 -20.24
C LYS A 82 -8.68 -15.83 -21.53
N GLU A 83 -7.91 -14.93 -22.13
CA GLU A 83 -7.34 -15.08 -23.46
C GLU A 83 -5.91 -15.63 -23.44
N ASP A 84 -5.10 -15.27 -22.44
CA ASP A 84 -3.70 -15.64 -22.34
C ASP A 84 -3.53 -16.94 -21.52
N SER A 85 -2.98 -17.98 -22.17
CA SER A 85 -2.74 -19.28 -21.54
C SER A 85 -1.73 -19.25 -20.38
N THR A 86 -0.86 -18.24 -20.32
CA THR A 86 0.13 -18.04 -19.25
C THR A 86 -0.45 -17.28 -18.06
N ALA A 87 -1.60 -16.63 -18.21
CA ALA A 87 -2.19 -15.79 -17.17
C ALA A 87 -2.47 -16.55 -15.88
N SER A 88 -2.94 -17.80 -15.96
CA SER A 88 -3.24 -18.63 -14.78
C SER A 88 -1.99 -18.86 -13.92
N ALA A 89 -0.87 -19.25 -14.55
CA ALA A 89 0.39 -19.51 -13.85
C ALA A 89 0.96 -18.23 -13.24
N LEU A 90 0.92 -17.10 -13.97
CA LEU A 90 1.39 -15.81 -13.47
C LEU A 90 0.52 -15.31 -12.29
N TRP A 91 -0.80 -15.49 -12.38
CA TRP A 91 -1.73 -15.12 -11.32
C TRP A 91 -1.52 -15.96 -10.06
N ALA A 92 -1.25 -17.27 -10.20
CA ALA A 92 -0.91 -18.15 -9.10
C ALA A 92 0.42 -17.74 -8.43
N ALA A 93 1.44 -17.42 -9.21
CA ALA A 93 2.72 -16.92 -8.68
C ALA A 93 2.55 -15.59 -7.92
N TYR A 94 1.70 -14.68 -8.43
CA TYR A 94 1.36 -13.44 -7.74
C TYR A 94 0.63 -13.69 -6.43
N ALA A 95 -0.33 -14.62 -6.41
CA ALA A 95 -1.04 -15.01 -5.19
C ALA A 95 -0.10 -15.61 -4.14
N GLU A 96 0.81 -16.51 -4.55
CA GLU A 96 1.81 -17.11 -3.67
C GLU A 96 2.77 -16.07 -3.09
N ALA A 97 3.30 -15.16 -3.93
CA ALA A 97 4.17 -14.08 -3.46
C ALA A 97 3.44 -13.13 -2.49
N SER A 98 2.16 -12.86 -2.74
CA SER A 98 1.33 -12.03 -1.87
C SER A 98 1.04 -12.71 -0.54
N ALA A 99 0.82 -14.03 -0.52
CA ALA A 99 0.67 -14.81 0.70
C ALA A 99 1.96 -14.81 1.53
N ALA A 100 3.11 -15.00 0.89
CA ALA A 100 4.41 -14.93 1.57
C ALA A 100 4.68 -13.54 2.18
N LEU A 101 4.24 -12.46 1.53
CA LEU A 101 4.30 -11.11 2.10
C LEU A 101 3.39 -10.97 3.34
N GLN A 102 2.16 -11.51 3.27
CA GLN A 102 1.24 -11.52 4.41
C GLN A 102 1.82 -12.29 5.59
N ASP A 103 2.40 -13.47 5.34
CA ASP A 103 3.05 -14.30 6.36
C ASP A 103 4.23 -13.57 7.03
N ALA A 104 5.08 -12.90 6.24
CA ALA A 104 6.20 -12.12 6.78
C ALA A 104 5.74 -10.92 7.62
N LEU A 105 4.65 -10.25 7.24
CA LEU A 105 4.04 -9.20 8.07
C LEU A 105 3.43 -9.76 9.36
N ALA A 106 2.76 -10.91 9.27
CA ALA A 106 2.22 -11.60 10.44
C ALA A 106 3.34 -12.06 11.39
N GLU A 107 4.47 -12.52 10.87
CA GLU A 107 5.67 -12.85 11.65
C GLU A 107 6.22 -11.62 12.36
N LEU A 108 6.24 -10.45 11.69
CA LEU A 108 6.69 -9.19 12.31
C LEU A 108 5.80 -8.80 13.50
N CYS A 109 4.47 -8.92 13.34
CA CYS A 109 3.51 -8.71 14.41
C CYS A 109 3.68 -9.73 15.55
N ALA A 110 3.84 -11.01 15.23
CA ALA A 110 4.05 -12.06 16.22
C ALA A 110 5.36 -11.86 17.00
N LEU A 111 6.42 -11.41 16.32
CA LEU A 111 7.71 -11.12 16.95
C LEU A 111 7.60 -9.98 17.97
N TYR A 112 6.84 -8.92 17.64
CA TYR A 112 6.56 -7.83 18.58
C TYR A 112 5.69 -8.30 19.76
N ASN A 113 4.61 -9.03 19.49
CA ASN A 113 3.67 -9.49 20.52
C ASN A 113 4.31 -10.45 21.55
N ASN A 114 5.30 -11.24 21.10
CA ASN A 114 6.05 -12.15 21.96
C ASN A 114 7.37 -11.54 22.46
N TRP A 115 7.57 -10.23 22.31
CA TRP A 115 8.85 -9.59 22.62
C TRP A 115 9.11 -9.53 24.13
N ALA A 116 9.91 -10.47 24.63
CA ALA A 116 10.20 -10.61 26.06
C ALA A 116 11.25 -9.62 26.60
N ASN A 117 12.05 -9.00 25.72
CA ASN A 117 13.21 -8.18 26.13
C ASN A 117 12.83 -6.74 26.54
N GLY A 118 11.54 -6.41 26.54
CA GLY A 118 11.04 -5.07 26.87
C GLY A 118 11.03 -4.11 25.67
N ARG A 119 10.23 -3.04 25.80
CA ARG A 119 9.98 -2.10 24.70
C ARG A 119 11.21 -1.31 24.25
N GLU A 120 12.15 -1.03 25.15
CA GLU A 120 13.39 -0.32 24.83
C GLU A 120 14.27 -1.13 23.86
N GLU A 121 14.37 -2.44 24.06
CA GLU A 121 15.12 -3.33 23.17
C GLU A 121 14.48 -3.48 21.80
N TRP A 122 13.15 -3.41 21.71
CA TRP A 122 12.43 -3.36 20.43
C TRP A 122 12.81 -2.10 19.65
N VAL A 123 12.76 -0.94 20.30
CA VAL A 123 13.16 0.34 19.71
C VAL A 123 14.63 0.32 19.29
N PHE A 124 15.51 -0.26 20.10
CA PHE A 124 16.92 -0.39 19.75
C PHE A 124 17.15 -1.33 18.56
N ALA A 125 16.38 -2.42 18.46
CA ALA A 125 16.41 -3.31 17.30
C ALA A 125 15.96 -2.61 16.01
N LEU A 126 14.89 -1.82 16.07
CA LEU A 126 14.46 -0.98 14.94
C LEU A 126 15.50 0.09 14.60
N GLY A 127 16.12 0.73 15.59
CA GLY A 127 17.19 1.70 15.39
C GLY A 127 18.38 1.15 14.61
N ARG A 128 18.82 -0.09 14.93
CA ARG A 128 19.87 -0.78 14.16
C ARG A 128 19.46 -1.06 12.71
N CYS A 129 18.17 -1.28 12.47
CA CYS A 129 17.64 -1.49 11.12
C CYS A 129 17.52 -0.15 10.37
N ALA A 130 17.05 0.92 11.00
CA ALA A 130 16.92 2.25 10.41
C ALA A 130 18.25 2.81 9.88
N ALA A 131 19.36 2.49 10.57
CA ALA A 131 20.70 2.91 10.16
C ALA A 131 21.33 2.03 9.05
N ALA A 132 20.76 0.86 8.76
CA ALA A 132 21.30 -0.06 7.76
C ALA A 132 20.91 0.35 6.33
N GLU A 133 21.69 -0.11 5.35
CA GLU A 133 21.30 0.02 3.94
C GLU A 133 20.03 -0.79 3.66
N PRO A 134 19.15 -0.31 2.76
CA PRO A 134 17.94 -1.04 2.40
C PRO A 134 18.26 -2.47 1.92
N GLY A 135 17.60 -3.48 2.49
CA GLY A 135 17.84 -4.90 2.14
C GLY A 135 19.11 -5.50 2.77
N THR A 136 19.65 -4.88 3.82
CA THR A 136 20.79 -5.43 4.59
C THR A 136 20.43 -5.70 6.06
N TRP A 137 19.15 -5.94 6.34
CA TRP A 137 18.64 -6.07 7.70
C TRP A 137 18.83 -7.45 8.31
N ALA A 138 19.00 -8.50 7.51
CA ALA A 138 19.13 -9.88 8.01
C ALA A 138 20.23 -10.06 9.06
N ALA A 139 21.28 -9.24 9.02
CA ALA A 139 22.38 -9.24 9.98
C ALA A 139 22.06 -8.49 11.31
N LYS A 140 20.88 -7.86 11.45
CA LYS A 140 20.51 -6.99 12.59
C LYS A 140 19.68 -7.68 13.68
N GLY A 141 19.67 -9.02 13.67
CA GLY A 141 18.94 -9.85 14.63
C GLY A 141 17.61 -10.36 14.06
N SER A 142 16.75 -10.91 14.91
CA SER A 142 15.45 -11.48 14.51
C SER A 142 14.56 -10.46 13.79
N VAL A 143 14.41 -9.25 14.35
CA VAL A 143 13.64 -8.15 13.74
C VAL A 143 14.14 -7.85 12.33
N GLY A 144 15.45 -7.71 12.18
CA GLY A 144 16.06 -7.42 10.89
C GLY A 144 15.86 -8.54 9.85
N LYS A 145 15.87 -9.82 10.25
CA LYS A 145 15.57 -10.94 9.35
C LYS A 145 14.14 -10.88 8.82
N VAL A 146 13.17 -10.64 9.69
CA VAL A 146 11.76 -10.55 9.28
C VAL A 146 11.52 -9.34 8.39
N MET A 147 12.13 -8.19 8.71
CA MET A 147 12.07 -7.01 7.84
C MET A 147 12.64 -7.26 6.44
N ASP A 148 13.74 -8.01 6.35
CA ASP A 148 14.35 -8.40 5.08
C ASP A 148 13.44 -9.32 4.25
N ALA A 149 12.72 -10.23 4.92
CA ALA A 149 11.71 -11.08 4.30
C ALA A 149 10.54 -10.25 3.75
N VAL A 150 9.97 -9.33 4.54
CA VAL A 150 8.89 -8.42 4.09
C VAL A 150 9.33 -7.63 2.86
N ARG A 151 10.55 -7.08 2.87
CA ARG A 151 11.10 -6.35 1.73
C ARG A 151 11.23 -7.24 0.50
N THR A 152 11.80 -8.43 0.66
CA THR A 152 12.02 -9.40 -0.42
C THR A 152 10.71 -9.80 -1.08
N HIS A 153 9.69 -10.13 -0.28
CA HIS A 153 8.38 -10.50 -0.81
C HIS A 153 7.67 -9.32 -1.46
N THR A 154 7.83 -8.09 -0.93
CA THR A 154 7.31 -6.87 -1.58
C THR A 154 7.92 -6.66 -2.96
N LEU A 155 9.24 -6.80 -3.10
CA LEU A 155 9.92 -6.67 -4.40
C LEU A 155 9.43 -7.74 -5.39
N ARG A 156 9.21 -8.97 -4.91
CA ARG A 156 8.68 -10.06 -5.73
C ARG A 156 7.24 -9.81 -6.19
N VAL A 157 6.37 -9.31 -5.29
CA VAL A 157 5.00 -8.92 -5.63
C VAL A 157 4.99 -7.84 -6.70
N ARG A 158 5.83 -6.80 -6.55
CA ARG A 158 5.96 -5.73 -7.56
C ARG A 158 6.48 -6.24 -8.90
N GLU A 159 7.46 -7.13 -8.90
CA GLU A 159 7.97 -7.78 -10.12
C GLU A 159 6.86 -8.50 -10.88
N LEU A 160 6.08 -9.33 -10.20
CA LEU A 160 4.96 -10.06 -10.78
C LEU A 160 3.84 -9.12 -11.24
N LEU A 161 3.57 -8.04 -10.50
CA LEU A 161 2.57 -7.05 -10.88
C LEU A 161 2.96 -6.28 -12.15
N ARG A 162 4.26 -5.97 -12.33
CA ARG A 162 4.78 -5.39 -13.57
C ARG A 162 4.71 -6.35 -14.75
N GLU A 163 4.95 -7.65 -14.52
CA GLU A 163 4.77 -8.67 -15.55
C GLU A 163 3.29 -8.76 -15.96
N ILE A 164 2.36 -8.76 -15.00
CA ILE A 164 0.91 -8.71 -15.26
C ILE A 164 0.57 -7.43 -16.04
N SER A 165 1.13 -6.28 -15.66
CA SER A 165 0.92 -5.00 -16.35
C SER A 165 1.32 -5.10 -17.83
N THR A 166 2.48 -5.68 -18.09
CA THR A 166 3.04 -5.85 -19.44
C THR A 166 2.18 -6.81 -20.27
N ARG A 167 1.84 -7.98 -19.73
CA ARG A 167 1.06 -8.99 -20.48
C ARG A 167 -0.38 -8.59 -20.73
N SER A 168 -0.99 -7.87 -19.79
CA SER A 168 -2.37 -7.38 -19.94
C SER A 168 -2.46 -6.06 -20.73
N ALA A 169 -1.33 -5.42 -21.04
CA ALA A 169 -1.27 -4.06 -21.56
C ALA A 169 -2.02 -3.02 -20.70
N VAL A 170 -2.16 -3.31 -19.39
CA VAL A 170 -2.78 -2.41 -18.41
C VAL A 170 -1.68 -1.77 -17.57
N PRO A 171 -1.62 -0.44 -17.46
CA PRO A 171 -0.58 0.24 -16.69
C PRO A 171 -0.86 0.15 -15.19
N ILE A 172 -0.73 -1.03 -14.57
CA ILE A 172 -0.93 -1.19 -13.11
C ILE A 172 0.22 -0.53 -12.35
N GLU A 173 1.47 -0.96 -12.60
CA GLU A 173 2.69 -0.25 -12.17
C GLU A 173 3.46 0.20 -13.42
N PRO A 174 3.11 1.35 -14.04
CA PRO A 174 3.78 1.87 -15.22
C PRO A 174 5.22 2.33 -14.91
N PRO A 175 6.08 2.48 -15.93
CA PRO A 175 7.51 2.75 -15.73
C PRO A 175 7.84 3.97 -14.87
N GLU A 176 7.06 5.05 -14.96
CA GLU A 176 7.27 6.24 -14.13
C GLU A 176 6.98 5.97 -12.65
N GLN A 177 5.92 5.21 -12.37
CA GLN A 177 5.55 4.80 -11.02
C GLN A 177 6.55 3.77 -10.47
N THR A 178 7.10 2.88 -11.31
CA THR A 178 8.21 2.01 -10.94
C THR A 178 9.42 2.81 -10.48
N LYS A 179 9.83 3.84 -11.23
CA LYS A 179 10.98 4.70 -10.85
C LYS A 179 10.75 5.38 -9.50
N LEU A 180 9.55 5.90 -9.26
CA LEU A 180 9.17 6.53 -7.99
C LEU A 180 9.25 5.54 -6.83
N LEU A 181 8.67 4.36 -7.00
CA LEU A 181 8.68 3.32 -5.98
C LEU A 181 10.08 2.76 -5.73
N ASP A 182 10.93 2.67 -6.75
CA ASP A 182 12.32 2.24 -6.61
C ASP A 182 13.16 3.27 -5.84
N ALA A 183 13.00 4.56 -6.15
CA ALA A 183 13.63 5.64 -5.40
C ALA A 183 13.13 5.71 -3.94
N THR A 184 11.84 5.42 -3.73
CA THR A 184 11.21 5.32 -2.41
C THR A 184 11.80 4.13 -1.64
N MET A 185 11.88 2.95 -2.25
CA MET A 185 12.48 1.74 -1.66
C MET A 185 13.98 1.88 -1.38
N ALA A 186 14.68 2.79 -2.07
CA ALA A 186 16.08 3.08 -1.85
C ALA A 186 16.33 3.97 -0.61
N GLN A 187 15.30 4.56 -0.01
CA GLN A 187 15.46 5.33 1.22
C GLN A 187 15.69 4.40 2.42
N ARG A 188 16.71 4.70 3.23
CA ARG A 188 16.94 3.98 4.50
C ARG A 188 15.69 4.05 5.39
N GLY A 189 15.36 2.93 6.02
CA GLY A 189 14.18 2.79 6.87
C GLY A 189 12.86 2.54 6.13
N VAL A 190 12.84 2.52 4.79
CA VAL A 190 11.64 2.13 4.03
C VAL A 190 11.56 0.61 3.92
N LEU A 191 10.59 0.03 4.61
CA LEU A 191 10.34 -1.41 4.62
C LEU A 191 9.73 -1.88 3.30
N MET A 192 8.70 -1.18 2.84
CA MET A 192 7.94 -1.51 1.65
C MET A 192 7.48 -0.22 0.95
N ALA A 193 7.36 -0.27 -0.37
CA ALA A 193 6.61 0.71 -1.15
C ALA A 193 5.94 -0.01 -2.31
N VAL A 194 4.65 0.28 -2.55
CA VAL A 194 3.81 -0.40 -3.54
C VAL A 194 2.84 0.57 -4.20
N VAL A 195 2.25 0.12 -5.31
CA VAL A 195 1.06 0.74 -5.89
C VAL A 195 -0.18 0.25 -5.13
N PRO A 196 -0.95 1.12 -4.45
CA PRO A 196 -2.25 0.75 -3.89
C PRO A 196 -3.34 0.73 -4.96
N GLY A 197 -4.41 -0.02 -4.69
CA GLY A 197 -5.61 -0.02 -5.54
C GLY A 197 -5.37 -0.60 -6.94
N ALA A 198 -6.01 -0.01 -7.95
CA ALA A 198 -5.93 -0.47 -9.33
C ALA A 198 -4.64 -0.06 -10.05
N GLY A 199 -3.90 0.90 -9.49
CA GLY A 199 -2.70 1.49 -10.11
C GLY A 199 -3.00 2.54 -11.16
N GLY A 200 -2.12 2.69 -12.14
CA GLY A 200 -2.27 3.71 -13.20
C GLY A 200 -1.82 5.10 -12.79
N CYS A 201 -0.77 5.19 -11.96
CA CYS A 201 -0.25 6.44 -11.40
C CYS A 201 -1.29 7.24 -10.60
N ASP A 202 -2.16 6.58 -9.83
CA ASP A 202 -3.12 7.24 -8.93
C ASP A 202 -2.45 7.62 -7.59
N ALA A 203 -1.86 6.64 -6.91
CA ALA A 203 -1.18 6.86 -5.65
C ALA A 203 0.00 5.91 -5.47
N VAL A 204 0.84 6.18 -4.47
CA VAL A 204 1.82 5.24 -3.94
C VAL A 204 1.65 5.11 -2.43
N LEU A 205 1.98 3.93 -1.89
CA LEU A 205 1.99 3.65 -0.46
C LEU A 205 3.37 3.19 -0.06
N ALA A 206 3.87 3.66 1.08
CA ALA A 206 5.08 3.19 1.72
C ALA A 206 4.83 2.82 3.19
N ILE A 207 5.47 1.76 3.65
CA ILE A 207 5.62 1.47 5.07
C ILE A 207 7.07 1.74 5.44
N ALA A 208 7.28 2.61 6.42
CA ALA A 208 8.59 3.08 6.84
C ALA A 208 8.76 2.98 8.35
N LEU A 209 10.01 2.94 8.80
CA LEU A 209 10.33 3.09 10.22
C LEU A 209 10.10 4.55 10.65
N THR A 210 9.52 4.72 11.84
CA THR A 210 9.40 6.05 12.44
C THR A 210 10.76 6.58 12.88
N ALA A 211 10.83 7.88 13.18
CA ALA A 211 12.02 8.50 13.73
C ALA A 211 12.49 7.76 15.01
N PRO A 212 13.79 7.45 15.16
CA PRO A 212 14.31 6.92 16.41
C PRO A 212 14.12 7.94 17.54
N PRO A 213 14.18 7.52 18.82
CA PRO A 213 14.07 8.43 19.95
C PRO A 213 15.06 9.60 19.88
N PRO A 214 14.72 10.76 20.46
CA PRO A 214 15.62 11.92 20.50
C PRO A 214 17.02 11.56 21.02
N GLY A 215 18.07 11.97 20.31
CA GLY A 215 19.48 11.74 20.68
C GLY A 215 20.19 10.61 19.93
N LEU A 216 19.50 9.84 19.08
CA LEU A 216 20.09 8.77 18.25
C LEU A 216 20.19 9.10 16.75
N SER A 217 19.74 10.27 16.29
CA SER A 217 19.85 10.70 14.88
C SER A 217 20.41 12.10 14.75
N THR A 218 21.32 12.31 13.79
CA THR A 218 21.93 13.60 13.45
C THR A 218 21.48 14.16 12.09
N GLY A 219 20.41 13.60 11.51
CA GLY A 219 19.89 14.00 10.20
C GLY A 219 18.38 13.85 10.08
N PRO A 220 17.81 14.18 8.89
CA PRO A 220 16.38 14.10 8.66
C PRO A 220 15.90 12.66 8.86
N ASP A 221 14.71 12.48 9.44
CA ASP A 221 14.11 11.16 9.62
C ASP A 221 13.59 10.56 8.29
N VAL A 222 13.03 9.34 8.34
CA VAL A 222 12.57 8.64 7.14
C VAL A 222 11.42 9.40 6.46
N ARG A 223 10.45 9.89 7.24
CA ARG A 223 9.33 10.70 6.74
C ARG A 223 9.81 11.96 6.03
N GLN A 224 10.73 12.71 6.63
CA GLN A 224 11.27 13.93 6.04
C GLN A 224 12.00 13.65 4.71
N ARG A 225 12.77 12.57 4.64
CA ARG A 225 13.42 12.16 3.38
C ARG A 225 12.41 11.76 2.32
N LEU A 226 11.35 11.04 2.68
CA LEU A 226 10.29 10.66 1.77
C LEU A 226 9.46 11.85 1.29
N ALA A 227 9.09 12.76 2.19
CA ALA A 227 8.39 14.00 1.84
C ALA A 227 9.23 14.86 0.88
N ALA A 228 10.54 14.97 1.11
CA ALA A 228 11.44 15.68 0.21
C ALA A 228 11.58 14.98 -1.16
N LEU A 229 11.71 13.64 -1.17
CA LEU A 229 11.78 12.84 -2.39
C LEU A 229 10.52 13.00 -3.23
N TRP A 230 9.35 12.85 -2.62
CA TRP A 230 8.05 12.95 -3.27
C TRP A 230 7.76 14.39 -3.73
N GLY A 231 7.94 15.38 -2.86
CA GLY A 231 7.71 16.79 -3.20
C GLY A 231 8.66 17.31 -4.29
N GLY A 232 9.86 16.74 -4.41
CA GLY A 232 10.82 17.01 -5.46
C GLY A 232 10.70 16.12 -6.70
N TRP A 233 9.72 15.20 -6.74
CA TRP A 233 9.61 14.23 -7.83
C TRP A 233 9.14 14.91 -9.11
N SER A 234 10.06 15.10 -10.05
CA SER A 234 9.75 15.40 -11.44
C SER A 234 9.88 14.10 -12.23
N GLY A 235 8.76 13.56 -12.73
CA GLY A 235 8.76 12.39 -13.61
C GLY A 235 9.86 12.47 -14.69
N SER A 236 10.46 11.34 -15.05
CA SER A 236 11.60 11.31 -15.96
C SER A 236 11.24 11.83 -17.37
N ASP A 237 11.89 12.92 -17.81
CA ASP A 237 12.15 13.44 -19.18
C ASP A 237 11.09 13.35 -20.30
N GLN A 238 9.93 12.74 -20.10
CA GLN A 238 8.82 12.80 -21.05
C GLN A 238 7.85 13.87 -20.56
N THR A 239 7.92 15.02 -21.21
CA THR A 239 6.85 16.01 -21.16
C THR A 239 5.55 15.28 -21.55
N PRO A 240 4.55 15.15 -20.65
CA PRO A 240 3.25 14.65 -21.07
C PRO A 240 2.71 15.59 -22.16
N ALA A 241 1.94 15.04 -23.11
CA ALA A 241 1.39 15.79 -24.25
C ALA A 241 0.62 17.06 -23.85
N ASP A 242 0.21 17.14 -22.57
CA ASP A 242 -0.60 18.21 -22.00
C ASP A 242 0.22 19.21 -21.14
N GLY A 243 1.54 19.04 -21.03
CA GLY A 243 2.44 19.98 -20.33
C GLY A 243 2.33 20.03 -18.80
N LEU A 244 1.46 19.21 -18.17
CA LEU A 244 1.38 19.11 -16.72
C LEU A 244 2.46 18.18 -16.17
N GLN A 245 3.41 18.72 -15.43
CA GLN A 245 4.41 17.95 -14.70
C GLN A 245 3.73 17.07 -13.63
N SER A 246 4.02 15.76 -13.63
CA SER A 246 3.53 14.81 -12.63
C SER A 246 4.01 15.26 -11.25
N ARG A 247 3.09 15.71 -10.39
CA ARG A 247 3.38 16.09 -9.00
C ARG A 247 3.04 14.93 -8.07
N VAL A 248 3.89 14.70 -7.08
CA VAL A 248 3.64 13.72 -6.02
C VAL A 248 3.43 14.48 -4.72
N CYS A 249 2.23 14.34 -4.15
CA CYS A 249 1.82 15.06 -2.94
C CYS A 249 1.54 14.05 -1.83
N GLU A 250 2.22 14.18 -0.69
CA GLU A 250 1.92 13.36 0.49
C GLU A 250 0.45 13.52 0.90
N LEU A 251 -0.23 12.39 1.07
CA LEU A 251 -1.59 12.31 1.58
C LEU A 251 -1.53 12.17 3.10
N PRO A 252 -2.22 13.02 3.87
CA PRO A 252 -2.25 12.91 5.31
C PRO A 252 -2.97 11.61 5.71
N VAL A 253 -2.19 10.65 6.18
CA VAL A 253 -2.63 9.41 6.81
C VAL A 253 -2.70 9.65 8.32
N ARG A 254 -3.90 9.60 8.91
CA ARG A 254 -4.09 9.63 10.37
C ARG A 254 -4.44 8.26 10.90
N GLU A 255 -3.96 7.96 12.10
CA GLU A 255 -4.43 6.83 12.89
C GLU A 255 -5.88 7.10 13.35
N SER A 256 -6.79 6.15 13.12
CA SER A 256 -8.15 6.21 13.64
C SER A 256 -8.15 5.81 15.12
N VAL A 257 -8.57 6.74 15.99
CA VAL A 257 -8.79 6.45 17.42
C VAL A 257 -10.13 5.72 17.55
N GLY A 258 -10.10 4.40 17.73
CA GLY A 258 -11.33 3.61 17.87
C GLY A 258 -12.13 3.98 19.11
N SER A 259 -13.46 4.12 18.97
CA SER A 259 -14.38 4.61 20.00
C SER A 259 -14.59 3.68 21.21
N LEU A 260 -13.88 2.54 21.27
CA LEU A 260 -13.95 1.57 22.38
C LEU A 260 -12.56 1.13 22.88
N GLY A 261 -11.51 1.93 22.63
CA GLY A 261 -10.17 1.61 23.09
C GLY A 261 -9.49 0.44 22.36
N GLY A 262 -10.05 0.02 21.22
CA GLY A 262 -9.41 -0.89 20.26
C GLY A 262 -9.22 -0.16 18.92
N HIS A 263 -7.99 -0.19 18.40
CA HIS A 263 -7.54 0.56 17.22
C HIS A 263 -8.13 -0.02 15.94
N ASN A 264 -8.71 0.81 15.06
CA ASN A 264 -9.27 0.35 13.78
C ASN A 264 -9.10 1.42 12.69
N GLY A 265 -8.01 1.33 11.92
CA GLY A 265 -7.92 1.88 10.57
C GLY A 265 -7.04 3.12 10.37
N VAL A 266 -6.63 3.30 9.11
CA VAL A 266 -5.94 4.48 8.56
C VAL A 266 -6.99 5.39 7.91
N LEU A 267 -6.99 6.67 8.29
CA LEU A 267 -7.85 7.70 7.70
C LEU A 267 -7.07 8.56 6.71
N LEU A 268 -7.60 8.79 5.51
CA LEU A 268 -7.08 9.74 4.54
C LEU A 268 -7.92 11.02 4.57
N GLU A 269 -7.36 12.15 5.02
CA GLU A 269 -8.06 13.44 4.93
C GLU A 269 -7.88 14.04 3.53
N GLY A 270 -8.93 13.99 2.70
CA GLY A 270 -9.01 14.77 1.48
C GLY A 270 -9.43 16.21 1.77
N SER A 271 -8.49 17.15 1.87
CA SER A 271 -8.83 18.58 1.78
C SER A 271 -7.69 19.45 1.23
N VAL A 272 -7.50 19.40 -0.09
CA VAL A 272 -7.16 20.62 -0.83
C VAL A 272 -8.33 20.86 -1.79
N SER A 273 -9.03 21.97 -1.57
CA SER A 273 -10.16 22.39 -2.39
C SER A 273 -9.74 22.46 -3.86
N VAL A 274 -10.35 21.61 -4.71
CA VAL A 274 -10.20 21.61 -6.18
C VAL A 274 -10.52 23.00 -6.80
N SER A 275 -11.17 23.88 -6.03
CA SER A 275 -11.48 25.26 -6.41
C SER A 275 -10.25 26.17 -6.53
N ALA A 276 -9.11 25.85 -5.91
CA ALA A 276 -7.93 26.73 -5.91
C ALA A 276 -7.01 26.58 -7.15
N LEU A 277 -7.22 25.55 -7.98
CA LEU A 277 -6.37 25.24 -9.15
C LEU A 277 -6.96 25.69 -10.50
N ARG A 278 -8.11 26.37 -10.51
CA ARG A 278 -8.74 26.92 -11.74
C ARG A 278 -8.83 28.44 -11.81
N ALA A 279 -8.36 29.18 -10.81
CA ALA A 279 -8.33 30.63 -10.84
C ALA A 279 -6.99 31.15 -11.41
N GLY A 280 -6.77 30.90 -12.70
CA GLY A 280 -5.54 31.29 -13.38
C GLY A 280 -5.71 31.50 -14.88
N THR A 281 -6.91 31.81 -15.35
CA THR A 281 -7.17 32.31 -16.70
C THR A 281 -8.43 33.18 -16.68
N SER A 282 -8.23 34.48 -16.53
CA SER A 282 -9.02 35.49 -17.23
C SER A 282 -8.15 36.70 -17.50
#